data_AF-A0A2S1YFQ0-F1
#
_entry.id   AF-A0A2S1YFQ0-F1
#
_cell.length_a   1.000
_cell.length_b   1.000
_cell.length_c   1.000
_cell.angle_alpha   90.00
_cell.angle_beta   90.00
_cell.angle_gamma   90.00
#
_symmetry.space_group_name_H-M   'P 1'
#
loop_
_entity.id
_entity.type
_entity.pdbx_description
1 polymer ?
#
loop_
_entity_poly.entity_id
_entity_poly.type
_entity_poly.pdbx_seq_one_letter_code
_entity_poly.pdbx_strand_id
1 'polypeptide(L)'
;MGLDMRPLGKPKPGFENRFKQIMHIIQGKEKQELSFFDKLKGKKVLSKEELLEEWFENQIQSYETIKAPRVGYDQIANDWIRERYNESDKELSEEDFLKEYNGFYVIELSKEPDAVPIYRAMGQDENVFRGQFLSDCVDVIGEDLVNEAWDTKFADEALDYGNRLMEKALKIARENNLEYLKNEKYPPENADETSIESKLHIAFSLAKWLIFYGKNGHGYEADF
;
A
#
# COMPACT_ATOMS: atom_id res chain seq x y z
N MET A 1 14.97 -1.09 11.88
CA MET A 1 13.73 -1.44 11.19
C MET A 1 12.80 -0.26 11.35
N GLY A 2 12.01 0.07 10.33
CA GLY A 2 11.18 1.26 10.33
C GLY A 2 9.95 1.02 9.49
N LEU A 3 8.90 1.79 9.74
CA LEU A 3 7.57 1.55 9.21
C LEU A 3 7.50 1.60 7.68
N ASP A 4 7.03 0.50 7.08
CA ASP A 4 6.56 0.40 5.71
C ASP A 4 5.03 0.19 5.71
N MET A 5 4.32 0.92 4.85
CA MET A 5 2.87 0.82 4.69
C MET A 5 2.56 0.11 3.38
N ARG A 6 2.16 -1.15 3.48
CA ARG A 6 1.87 -2.00 2.32
C ARG A 6 0.37 -1.96 2.02
N PRO A 7 -0.09 -1.66 0.79
CA PRO A 7 -1.51 -1.74 0.47
C PRO A 7 -2.05 -3.15 0.73
N LEU A 8 -3.13 -3.26 1.50
CA LEU A 8 -3.88 -4.52 1.61
C LEU A 8 -4.61 -4.78 0.28
N GLY A 9 -4.88 -6.03 -0.06
CA GLY A 9 -5.90 -6.31 -1.07
C GLY A 9 -7.28 -5.84 -0.60
N LYS A 10 -8.18 -5.60 -1.55
CA LYS A 10 -9.58 -5.28 -1.24
C LYS A 10 -10.43 -6.54 -1.32
N PRO A 11 -11.48 -6.70 -0.50
CA PRO A 11 -12.31 -7.90 -0.58
C PRO A 11 -12.96 -8.03 -1.97
N LYS A 12 -13.06 -9.27 -2.45
CA LYS A 12 -13.91 -9.61 -3.59
C LYS A 12 -15.38 -9.35 -3.24
N PRO A 13 -16.24 -9.00 -4.21
CA PRO A 13 -17.67 -8.82 -3.97
C PRO A 13 -18.29 -10.05 -3.28
N GLY A 14 -18.94 -9.84 -2.15
CA GLY A 14 -19.57 -10.89 -1.33
C GLY A 14 -18.66 -11.49 -0.24
N PHE A 15 -17.39 -11.11 -0.18
CA PHE A 15 -16.42 -11.58 0.84
C PHE A 15 -16.06 -10.51 1.87
N GLU A 16 -16.69 -9.33 1.84
CA GLU A 16 -16.32 -8.16 2.66
C GLU A 16 -16.31 -8.48 4.17
N ASN A 17 -17.35 -9.16 4.65
CA ASN A 17 -17.45 -9.55 6.05
C ASN A 17 -16.43 -10.64 6.40
N ARG A 18 -16.26 -11.65 5.54
CA ARG A 18 -15.35 -12.77 5.78
C ARG A 18 -13.90 -12.29 5.79
N PHE A 19 -13.55 -11.38 4.89
CA PHE A 19 -12.25 -10.73 4.83
C PHE A 19 -11.86 -10.05 6.15
N LYS A 20 -12.76 -9.22 6.70
CA LYS A 20 -12.54 -8.56 8.00
C LYS A 20 -12.50 -9.58 9.15
N GLN A 21 -13.41 -10.55 9.13
CA GLN A 21 -13.50 -11.59 10.16
C GLN A 21 -12.21 -12.41 10.26
N ILE A 22 -11.66 -12.85 9.13
CA ILE A 22 -10.41 -13.62 9.13
C ILE A 22 -9.28 -12.82 9.77
N MET A 23 -9.12 -11.53 9.43
CA MET A 23 -8.10 -10.71 10.07
C MET A 23 -8.32 -10.52 11.57
N HIS A 24 -9.57 -10.33 12.01
CA HIS A 24 -9.87 -10.27 13.44
C HIS A 24 -9.52 -11.59 14.16
N ILE A 25 -9.76 -12.74 13.53
CA ILE A 25 -9.38 -14.04 14.08
C ILE A 25 -7.85 -14.15 14.17
N ILE A 26 -7.13 -13.80 13.10
CA ILE A 26 -5.66 -13.86 13.05
C ILE A 26 -5.03 -12.93 14.10
N GLN A 27 -5.62 -11.76 14.33
CA GLN A 27 -5.20 -10.80 15.35
C GLN A 27 -5.65 -11.18 16.77
N GLY A 28 -6.39 -12.28 16.95
CA GLY A 28 -6.90 -12.71 18.25
C GLY A 28 -8.05 -11.88 18.82
N LYS A 29 -8.63 -10.98 18.01
CA LYS A 29 -9.80 -10.15 18.36
C LYS A 29 -11.10 -10.95 18.31
N GLU A 30 -11.16 -12.00 17.49
CA GLU A 30 -12.31 -12.89 17.34
C GLU A 30 -11.88 -14.36 17.43
N LYS A 31 -12.81 -15.24 17.82
CA LYS A 31 -12.57 -16.69 17.85
C LYS A 31 -13.34 -17.37 16.74
N GLN A 32 -12.78 -18.47 16.22
CA GLN A 32 -13.51 -19.31 15.28
C GLN A 32 -14.63 -20.05 16.00
N GLU A 33 -15.87 -19.83 15.56
CA GLU A 33 -17.04 -20.53 16.08
C GLU A 33 -17.49 -21.62 15.11
N LEU A 34 -17.65 -22.84 15.63
CA LEU A 34 -18.23 -23.96 14.90
C LEU A 34 -19.53 -24.38 15.57
N SER A 35 -20.61 -24.44 14.79
CA SER A 35 -21.88 -24.96 15.29
C SER A 35 -21.80 -26.47 15.58
N PHE A 36 -22.74 -26.99 16.36
CA PHE A 36 -22.85 -28.42 16.61
C PHE A 36 -22.99 -29.24 15.31
N PHE A 37 -23.75 -28.73 14.35
CA PHE A 37 -23.90 -29.37 13.03
C PHE A 37 -22.61 -29.32 12.21
N ASP A 38 -21.81 -28.27 12.31
CA ASP A 38 -20.51 -28.19 11.64
C ASP A 38 -19.53 -29.25 12.17
N LYS A 39 -19.50 -29.43 13.49
CA LYS A 39 -18.69 -30.47 14.14
C LYS A 39 -19.14 -31.88 13.74
N LEU A 40 -20.46 -32.13 13.68
CA LEU A 40 -21.03 -33.39 13.18
C LEU A 40 -20.64 -33.70 11.73
N LYS A 41 -20.50 -32.66 10.89
CA LYS A 41 -20.01 -32.79 9.50
C LYS A 41 -18.48 -32.90 9.41
N GLY A 42 -17.78 -32.97 10.53
CA GLY A 42 -16.32 -33.11 10.58
C GLY A 42 -15.55 -31.83 10.25
N LYS A 43 -16.21 -30.66 10.22
CA LYS A 43 -15.50 -29.39 10.03
C LYS A 43 -14.59 -29.11 11.23
N LYS A 44 -13.40 -28.59 10.94
CA LYS A 44 -12.40 -28.21 11.94
C LYS A 44 -12.18 -26.71 11.92
N VAL A 45 -11.65 -26.22 13.03
CA VAL A 45 -11.11 -24.87 13.16
C VAL A 45 -9.91 -24.79 12.23
N LEU A 46 -9.85 -23.76 11.39
CA LEU A 46 -8.76 -23.55 10.45
C LEU A 46 -7.50 -23.11 11.20
N SER A 47 -6.34 -23.51 10.71
CA SER A 47 -5.05 -23.00 11.18
C SER A 47 -4.86 -21.53 10.78
N LYS A 48 -3.83 -20.88 11.33
CA LYS A 48 -3.48 -19.51 10.92
C LYS A 48 -3.08 -19.46 9.44
N GLU A 49 -2.34 -20.46 8.97
CA GLU A 49 -1.93 -20.57 7.57
C GLU A 49 -3.14 -20.76 6.64
N GLU A 50 -4.07 -21.66 6.98
CA GLU A 50 -5.30 -21.88 6.19
C GLU A 50 -6.17 -20.62 6.14
N LEU A 51 -6.26 -19.87 7.24
CA LEU A 51 -6.96 -18.59 7.27
C LEU A 51 -6.28 -17.54 6.39
N LEU A 52 -4.95 -17.45 6.43
CA LEU A 52 -4.21 -16.52 5.57
C LEU A 52 -4.41 -16.86 4.10
N GLU A 53 -4.33 -18.13 3.72
CA GLU A 53 -4.61 -18.60 2.36
C GLU A 53 -6.02 -18.18 1.91
N GLU A 54 -7.05 -18.49 2.71
CA GLU A 54 -8.42 -18.06 2.44
C GLU A 54 -8.54 -16.54 2.32
N TRP A 55 -7.82 -15.79 3.16
CA TRP A 55 -7.81 -14.33 3.12
C TRP A 55 -7.18 -13.79 1.83
N PHE A 56 -6.07 -14.37 1.38
CA PHE A 56 -5.44 -14.03 0.09
C PHE A 56 -6.32 -14.40 -1.11
N GLU A 57 -7.05 -15.51 -1.05
CA GLU A 57 -7.99 -15.91 -2.10
C GLU A 57 -9.21 -14.99 -2.18
N ASN A 58 -9.63 -14.41 -1.07
CA ASN A 58 -10.82 -13.57 -0.97
C ASN A 58 -10.60 -12.09 -1.32
N GLN A 59 -9.39 -11.73 -1.76
CA GLN A 59 -9.05 -10.35 -2.11
C GLN A 59 -8.67 -10.15 -3.57
N ILE A 60 -8.80 -8.90 -4.01
CA ILE A 60 -8.30 -8.35 -5.27
C ILE A 60 -7.04 -7.56 -4.91
N GLN A 61 -5.94 -7.86 -5.60
CA GLN A 61 -4.63 -7.27 -5.29
C GLN A 61 -4.59 -5.78 -5.64
N SER A 62 -3.78 -5.00 -4.93
CA SER A 62 -3.63 -3.56 -5.19
C SER A 62 -3.15 -3.24 -6.61
N TYR A 63 -2.32 -4.11 -7.19
CA TYR A 63 -1.76 -3.92 -8.53
C TYR A 63 -2.83 -3.87 -9.63
N GLU A 64 -3.96 -4.56 -9.43
CA GLU A 64 -5.11 -4.51 -10.34
C GLU A 64 -5.80 -3.14 -10.30
N THR A 65 -5.97 -2.58 -9.10
CA THR A 65 -6.60 -1.26 -8.89
C THR A 65 -5.78 -0.14 -9.51
N ILE A 66 -4.45 -0.20 -9.40
CA ILE A 66 -3.56 0.82 -9.99
C ILE A 66 -3.36 0.63 -11.49
N LYS A 67 -4.00 -0.39 -12.10
CA LYS A 67 -3.91 -0.72 -13.53
C LYS A 67 -2.45 -0.83 -13.98
N ALA A 68 -1.62 -1.47 -13.17
CA ALA A 68 -0.24 -1.73 -13.53
C ALA A 68 -0.21 -2.59 -14.81
N PRO A 69 0.55 -2.21 -15.85
CA PRO A 69 0.74 -3.04 -17.03
C PRO A 69 1.34 -4.39 -16.67
N ARG A 70 0.98 -5.45 -17.41
CA ARG A 70 1.37 -6.82 -17.11
C ARG A 70 2.22 -7.44 -18.21
N VAL A 71 3.37 -7.98 -17.86
CA VAL A 71 4.27 -8.69 -18.80
C VAL A 71 3.55 -9.91 -19.38
N GLY A 72 3.68 -10.10 -20.70
CA GLY A 72 2.97 -11.11 -21.48
C GLY A 72 1.58 -10.66 -21.98
N TYR A 73 1.07 -9.52 -21.51
CA TYR A 73 -0.28 -9.04 -21.84
C TYR A 73 -0.27 -7.63 -22.44
N ASP A 74 0.49 -6.70 -21.85
CA ASP A 74 0.55 -5.30 -22.27
C ASP A 74 1.86 -5.00 -22.99
N GLN A 75 1.78 -4.33 -24.15
CA GLN A 75 2.96 -4.03 -24.97
C GLN A 75 4.01 -3.22 -24.19
N ILE A 76 3.59 -2.21 -23.42
CA ILE A 76 4.50 -1.36 -22.66
C ILE A 76 5.26 -2.13 -21.56
N ALA A 77 4.62 -3.13 -20.93
CA ALA A 77 5.27 -4.01 -19.96
C ALA A 77 6.25 -4.97 -20.66
N ASN A 78 5.90 -5.45 -21.85
CA ASN A 78 6.76 -6.33 -22.64
C ASN A 78 8.03 -5.62 -23.09
N ASP A 79 7.92 -4.35 -23.50
CA ASP A 79 9.08 -3.56 -23.91
C ASP A 79 9.98 -3.27 -22.70
N TRP A 80 9.37 -2.90 -21.57
CA TRP A 80 10.08 -2.70 -20.31
C TRP A 80 10.89 -3.92 -19.86
N ILE A 81 10.31 -5.12 -19.85
CA ILE A 81 11.04 -6.32 -19.39
C ILE A 81 12.19 -6.69 -20.36
N ARG A 82 12.05 -6.40 -21.66
CA ARG A 82 13.13 -6.60 -22.63
C ARG A 82 14.28 -5.62 -22.42
N GLU A 83 13.98 -4.38 -22.06
CA GLU A 83 15.00 -3.40 -21.66
C GLU A 83 15.76 -3.89 -20.41
N ARG A 84 15.05 -4.37 -19.39
CA ARG A 84 15.68 -4.96 -18.19
C ARG A 84 16.54 -6.17 -18.51
N TYR A 85 16.11 -7.04 -19.44
CA TYR A 85 16.94 -8.16 -19.90
C TYR A 85 18.23 -7.68 -20.59
N ASN A 86 18.15 -6.65 -21.42
CA ASN A 86 19.30 -6.09 -22.12
C ASN A 86 20.37 -5.53 -21.16
N GLU A 87 19.93 -4.99 -20.02
CA GLU A 87 20.76 -4.47 -18.93
C GLU A 87 21.24 -5.53 -17.93
N SER A 88 20.67 -6.74 -17.99
CA SER A 88 21.03 -7.85 -17.10
C SER A 88 22.34 -8.53 -17.49
N ASP A 89 22.82 -9.41 -16.62
CA ASP A 89 23.99 -10.26 -16.87
C ASP A 89 23.75 -11.38 -17.91
N LYS A 90 22.50 -11.53 -18.41
CA LYS A 90 22.10 -12.50 -19.45
C LYS A 90 22.44 -13.95 -19.08
N GLU A 91 22.25 -14.30 -17.81
CA GLU A 91 22.41 -15.67 -17.32
C GLU A 91 21.38 -16.65 -17.93
N LEU A 92 20.19 -16.14 -18.23
CA LEU A 92 19.11 -16.85 -18.93
C LEU A 92 19.04 -16.41 -20.39
N SER A 93 18.44 -17.25 -21.25
CA SER A 93 18.04 -16.81 -22.58
C SER A 93 16.94 -15.74 -22.47
N GLU A 94 16.80 -14.88 -23.48
CA GLU A 94 15.72 -13.87 -23.49
C GLU A 94 14.35 -14.54 -23.38
N GLU A 95 14.15 -15.68 -24.06
CA GLU A 95 12.90 -16.43 -24.00
C GLU A 95 12.60 -16.96 -22.60
N ASP A 96 13.58 -17.56 -21.93
CA ASP A 96 13.41 -18.07 -20.57
C ASP A 96 13.19 -16.92 -19.56
N PHE A 97 13.93 -15.83 -19.70
CA PHE A 97 13.74 -14.63 -18.88
C PHE A 97 12.32 -14.06 -19.04
N LEU A 98 11.85 -13.85 -20.26
CA LEU A 98 10.48 -13.35 -20.49
C LEU A 98 9.41 -14.30 -19.95
N LYS A 99 9.67 -15.62 -20.00
CA LYS A 99 8.77 -16.64 -19.46
C LYS A 99 8.70 -16.60 -17.93
N GLU A 100 9.82 -16.40 -17.24
CA GLU A 100 9.84 -16.25 -15.78
C GLU A 100 9.02 -15.05 -15.29
N TYR A 101 9.04 -13.96 -16.07
CA TYR A 101 8.30 -12.75 -15.74
C TYR A 101 6.89 -12.70 -16.35
N ASN A 102 6.44 -13.75 -17.04
CA ASN A 102 5.10 -13.75 -17.63
C ASN A 102 4.02 -13.62 -16.55
N GLY A 103 3.22 -12.56 -16.66
CA GLY A 103 2.19 -12.22 -15.70
C GLY A 103 2.64 -11.30 -14.57
N PHE A 104 3.89 -10.84 -14.55
CA PHE A 104 4.40 -9.84 -13.61
C PHE A 104 3.76 -8.46 -13.84
N TYR A 105 3.38 -7.78 -12.76
CA TYR A 105 2.82 -6.42 -12.81
C TYR A 105 3.93 -5.36 -12.69
N VAL A 106 4.05 -4.50 -13.69
CA VAL A 106 5.04 -3.41 -13.73
C VAL A 106 4.46 -2.16 -13.09
N ILE A 107 4.55 -2.07 -11.77
CA ILE A 107 3.94 -0.99 -10.96
C ILE A 107 4.44 0.40 -11.36
N GLU A 108 5.73 0.53 -11.71
CA GLU A 108 6.32 1.82 -12.08
C GLU A 108 5.73 2.43 -13.38
N LEU A 109 5.06 1.61 -14.19
CA LEU A 109 4.33 2.05 -15.39
C LEU A 109 2.84 2.32 -15.11
N SER A 110 2.41 2.29 -13.85
CA SER A 110 1.03 2.62 -13.47
C SER A 110 0.66 4.05 -13.90
N LYS A 111 -0.58 4.21 -14.35
CA LYS A 111 -1.15 5.49 -14.75
C LYS A 111 -1.74 6.29 -13.57
N GLU A 112 -1.76 5.72 -12.38
CA GLU A 112 -2.36 6.31 -11.19
C GLU A 112 -1.22 6.88 -10.29
N PRO A 113 -0.86 8.18 -10.45
CA PRO A 113 0.36 8.72 -9.85
C PRO A 113 0.36 8.73 -8.32
N ASP A 114 -0.83 8.85 -7.70
CA ASP A 114 -0.97 8.84 -6.24
C ASP A 114 -0.81 7.43 -5.65
N ALA A 115 -0.83 6.38 -6.49
CA ALA A 115 -0.71 5.00 -6.05
C ALA A 115 0.74 4.51 -5.92
N VAL A 116 1.68 5.25 -6.53
CA VAL A 116 3.12 4.99 -6.55
C VAL A 116 3.81 6.12 -5.78
N PRO A 117 4.10 5.93 -4.49
CA PRO A 117 4.66 6.98 -3.66
C PRO A 117 6.11 7.29 -4.03
N ILE A 118 6.56 8.52 -3.78
CA ILE A 118 7.98 8.86 -3.94
C ILE A 118 8.81 8.35 -2.77
N TYR A 119 8.25 8.40 -1.56
CA TYR A 119 8.92 7.93 -0.35
C TYR A 119 8.79 6.42 -0.22
N ARG A 120 9.88 5.70 -0.53
CA ARG A 120 9.92 4.23 -0.61
C ARG A 120 11.20 3.69 -0.02
N ALA A 121 11.14 2.48 0.56
CA ALA A 121 12.33 1.73 0.93
C ALA A 121 12.85 0.90 -0.25
N MET A 122 14.18 0.78 -0.35
CA MET A 122 14.79 -0.15 -1.30
C MET A 122 14.39 -1.59 -0.98
N GLY A 123 14.07 -2.38 -2.01
CA GLY A 123 13.69 -3.79 -1.87
C GLY A 123 12.24 -4.03 -1.48
N GLN A 124 11.41 -2.98 -1.40
CA GLN A 124 9.95 -3.10 -1.31
C GLN A 124 9.31 -2.90 -2.68
N ASP A 125 8.07 -3.36 -2.82
CA ASP A 125 7.30 -3.08 -4.03
C ASP A 125 7.09 -1.57 -4.21
N GLU A 126 7.05 -1.14 -5.48
CA GLU A 126 7.04 0.28 -5.85
C GLU A 126 5.79 1.04 -5.37
N ASN A 127 4.74 0.34 -4.91
CA ASN A 127 3.52 0.92 -4.36
C ASN A 127 3.48 0.97 -2.82
N VAL A 128 4.54 0.51 -2.13
CA VAL A 128 4.68 0.56 -0.67
C VAL A 128 5.16 1.95 -0.25
N PHE A 129 4.48 2.58 0.69
CA PHE A 129 4.90 3.87 1.23
C PHE A 129 5.85 3.67 2.41
N ARG A 130 6.97 4.39 2.44
CA ARG A 130 7.90 4.40 3.58
C ARG A 130 7.34 5.28 4.71
N GLY A 131 6.51 4.69 5.58
CA GLY A 131 5.85 5.39 6.68
C GLY A 131 6.80 5.97 7.73
N GLN A 132 8.02 5.44 7.84
CA GLN A 132 9.04 5.90 8.81
C GLN A 132 9.27 7.42 8.81
N PHE A 133 9.18 8.07 7.65
CA PHE A 133 9.38 9.53 7.50
C PHE A 133 8.36 10.38 8.27
N LEU A 134 7.21 9.81 8.68
CA LEU A 134 6.24 10.51 9.52
C LEU A 134 6.79 10.84 10.92
N SER A 135 7.79 10.10 11.39
CA SER A 135 8.40 10.35 12.70
C SER A 135 8.98 11.75 12.80
N ASP A 136 9.41 12.32 11.67
CA ASP A 136 9.96 13.67 11.59
C ASP A 136 8.88 14.76 11.41
N CYS A 137 7.61 14.37 11.24
CA CYS A 137 6.50 15.25 10.91
C CYS A 137 5.61 15.64 12.10
N VAL A 138 6.01 15.33 13.34
CA VAL A 138 5.21 15.58 14.57
C VAL A 138 4.78 17.05 14.70
N ASP A 139 5.65 17.98 14.34
CA ASP A 139 5.40 19.43 14.37
C ASP A 139 4.41 19.90 13.29
N VAL A 140 4.15 19.09 12.26
CA VAL A 140 3.23 19.40 11.16
C VAL A 140 1.86 18.76 11.37
N ILE A 141 1.82 17.46 11.72
CA ILE A 141 0.57 16.70 11.79
C ILE A 141 0.14 16.33 13.22
N GLY A 142 1.02 16.54 14.20
CA GLY A 142 0.78 16.19 15.61
C GLY A 142 1.15 14.75 15.94
N GLU A 143 1.48 14.52 17.21
CA GLU A 143 1.93 13.23 17.73
C GLU A 143 0.88 12.13 17.57
N ASP A 144 -0.40 12.44 17.81
CA ASP A 144 -1.50 11.46 17.69
C ASP A 144 -1.57 10.83 16.30
N LEU A 145 -1.47 11.64 15.24
CA LEU A 145 -1.51 11.13 13.87
C LEU A 145 -0.24 10.35 13.50
N VAL A 146 0.93 10.80 13.97
CA VAL A 146 2.18 10.06 13.77
C VAL A 146 2.11 8.67 14.42
N ASN A 147 1.59 8.57 15.64
CA ASN A 147 1.46 7.30 16.35
C ASN A 147 0.41 6.39 15.70
N GLU A 148 -0.69 6.95 15.22
CA GLU A 148 -1.73 6.19 14.52
C GLU A 148 -1.20 5.49 13.25
N ALA A 149 -0.15 6.00 12.62
CA ALA A 149 0.49 5.39 11.44
C ALA A 149 0.95 3.93 11.65
N TRP A 150 1.22 3.54 12.90
CA TRP A 150 1.78 2.22 13.25
C TRP A 150 0.72 1.12 13.37
N ASP A 151 -0.55 1.45 13.17
CA ASP A 151 -1.65 0.49 13.17
C ASP A 151 -2.13 0.18 11.75
N THR A 152 -2.21 -1.11 11.42
CA THR A 152 -2.90 -1.63 10.22
C THR A 152 -4.34 -1.14 10.16
N LYS A 153 -4.76 -0.62 9.00
CA LYS A 153 -6.10 -0.03 8.78
C LYS A 153 -6.79 -0.66 7.60
N PHE A 154 -8.10 -0.90 7.72
CA PHE A 154 -8.94 -1.22 6.57
C PHE A 154 -9.24 0.03 5.74
N ALA A 155 -9.88 -0.14 4.58
CA ALA A 155 -10.07 0.91 3.59
C ALA A 155 -10.71 2.19 4.14
N ASP A 156 -11.81 2.06 4.90
CA ASP A 156 -12.53 3.22 5.44
C ASP A 156 -11.67 3.99 6.46
N GLU A 157 -10.91 3.26 7.29
CA GLU A 157 -10.01 3.82 8.30
C GLU A 157 -8.80 4.48 7.64
N ALA A 158 -8.22 3.86 6.60
CA ALA A 158 -7.12 4.44 5.83
C ALA A 158 -7.57 5.72 5.12
N LEU A 159 -8.78 5.73 4.55
CA LEU A 159 -9.36 6.91 3.91
C LEU A 159 -9.58 8.04 4.92
N ASP A 160 -10.18 7.75 6.07
CA ASP A 160 -10.39 8.72 7.15
C ASP A 160 -9.04 9.30 7.63
N TYR A 161 -8.08 8.43 7.92
CA TYR A 161 -6.74 8.83 8.35
C TYR A 161 -6.03 9.71 7.31
N GLY A 162 -6.07 9.33 6.04
CA GLY A 162 -5.52 10.14 4.93
C GLY A 162 -6.16 11.51 4.82
N ASN A 163 -7.48 11.62 5.01
CA ASN A 163 -8.17 12.92 4.99
C ASN A 163 -7.77 13.80 6.20
N ARG A 164 -7.64 13.23 7.40
CA ARG A 164 -7.17 13.97 8.59
C ARG A 164 -5.75 14.48 8.43
N LEU A 165 -4.85 13.66 7.86
CA LEU A 165 -3.48 14.08 7.51
C LEU A 165 -3.49 15.24 6.51
N MET A 166 -4.27 15.12 5.43
CA MET A 166 -4.42 16.16 4.41
C MET A 166 -4.89 17.48 5.02
N GLU A 167 -5.89 17.45 5.90
CA GLU A 167 -6.43 18.64 6.55
C GLU A 167 -5.39 19.33 7.44
N LYS A 168 -4.68 18.57 8.29
CA LYS A 168 -3.62 19.11 9.16
C LYS A 168 -2.48 19.72 8.35
N ALA A 169 -1.97 19.00 7.36
CA ALA A 169 -0.90 19.49 6.49
C ALA A 169 -1.35 20.75 5.71
N LEU A 170 -2.58 20.80 5.20
CA LEU A 170 -3.12 21.99 4.52
C LEU A 170 -3.19 23.21 5.42
N LYS A 171 -3.56 23.03 6.69
CA LYS A 171 -3.59 24.12 7.67
C LYS A 171 -2.19 24.72 7.85
N ILE A 172 -1.20 23.89 8.12
CA ILE A 172 0.19 24.33 8.33
C ILE A 172 0.77 24.94 7.03
N ALA A 173 0.48 24.36 5.88
CA ALA A 173 0.92 24.88 4.59
C ALA A 173 0.38 26.30 4.34
N ARG A 174 -0.89 26.57 4.66
CA ARG A 174 -1.49 27.92 4.55
C ARG A 174 -0.81 28.94 5.43
N GLU A 175 -0.54 28.59 6.67
CA GLU A 175 0.13 29.47 7.64
C GLU A 175 1.55 29.87 7.18
N ASN A 176 2.16 29.05 6.33
CA ASN A 176 3.52 29.24 5.81
C ASN A 176 3.58 29.62 4.32
N ASN A 177 2.44 29.78 3.63
CA ASN A 177 2.34 30.02 2.18
C ASN A 177 2.95 28.89 1.31
N LEU A 178 2.85 27.64 1.75
CA LEU A 178 3.43 26.44 1.12
C LEU A 178 2.39 25.50 0.51
N GLU A 179 1.17 25.99 0.24
CA GLU A 179 0.06 25.17 -0.28
C GLU A 179 0.35 24.53 -1.65
N TYR A 180 1.27 25.12 -2.42
CA TYR A 180 1.68 24.58 -3.71
C TYR A 180 2.28 23.17 -3.59
N LEU A 181 2.93 22.84 -2.47
CA LEU A 181 3.52 21.53 -2.20
C LEU A 181 2.51 20.39 -2.27
N LYS A 182 1.23 20.68 -2.02
CA LYS A 182 0.15 19.69 -2.20
C LYS A 182 0.08 19.18 -3.64
N ASN A 183 0.44 19.96 -4.64
CA ASN A 183 0.34 19.55 -6.04
C ASN A 183 1.67 19.04 -6.60
N GLU A 184 2.76 19.17 -5.85
CA GLU A 184 4.06 18.65 -6.25
C GLU A 184 4.09 17.12 -6.15
N LYS A 185 4.79 16.51 -7.10
CA LYS A 185 5.08 15.07 -7.09
C LYS A 185 6.39 14.80 -6.38
N TYR A 186 7.41 15.59 -6.70
CA TYR A 186 8.77 15.38 -6.23
C TYR A 186 9.08 16.25 -5.02
N PRO A 187 9.93 15.77 -4.09
CA PRO A 187 10.39 16.56 -2.97
C PRO A 187 11.02 17.88 -3.42
N PRO A 188 10.89 18.96 -2.63
CA PRO A 188 11.47 20.25 -2.96
C PRO A 188 13.01 20.16 -3.05
N GLU A 189 13.58 20.48 -4.22
CA GLU A 189 15.00 20.27 -4.54
C GLU A 189 16.00 20.99 -3.62
N ASN A 190 15.61 22.12 -3.03
CA ASN A 190 16.49 22.99 -2.24
C ASN A 190 16.14 23.01 -0.74
N ALA A 191 15.25 22.13 -0.28
CA ALA A 191 14.83 22.11 1.11
C ALA A 191 15.63 21.07 1.90
N ASP A 192 16.01 21.41 3.12
CA ASP A 192 16.60 20.43 4.04
C ASP A 192 15.59 19.32 4.37
N GLU A 193 16.06 18.11 4.65
CA GLU A 193 15.19 16.97 4.98
C GLU A 193 14.32 17.25 6.21
N THR A 194 14.81 18.10 7.12
CA THR A 194 14.10 18.51 8.34
C THR A 194 13.29 19.80 8.18
N SER A 195 13.28 20.40 6.99
CA SER A 195 12.52 21.62 6.71
C SER A 195 11.01 21.38 6.76
N ILE A 196 10.24 22.45 6.99
CA ILE A 196 8.78 22.40 6.97
C ILE A 196 8.25 22.03 5.58
N GLU A 197 8.94 22.46 4.51
CA GLU A 197 8.63 22.11 3.13
C GLU A 197 8.74 20.59 2.91
N SER A 198 9.85 19.98 3.33
CA SER A 198 10.05 18.52 3.21
C SER A 198 9.01 17.74 4.01
N LYS A 199 8.74 18.13 5.25
CA LYS A 199 7.73 17.49 6.11
C LYS A 199 6.31 17.61 5.56
N LEU A 200 5.94 18.78 5.05
CA LEU A 200 4.64 18.99 4.39
C LEU A 200 4.51 18.14 3.14
N HIS A 201 5.57 18.03 2.33
CA HIS A 201 5.55 17.19 1.14
C HIS A 201 5.39 15.70 1.50
N ILE A 202 6.08 15.21 2.54
CA ILE A 202 5.88 13.86 3.10
C ILE A 202 4.43 13.65 3.50
N ALA A 203 3.86 14.56 4.30
CA ALA A 203 2.49 14.44 4.79
C ALA A 203 1.46 14.46 3.65
N PHE A 204 1.63 15.34 2.65
CA PHE A 204 0.76 15.36 1.47
C PHE A 204 0.88 14.11 0.61
N SER A 205 2.10 13.61 0.41
CA SER A 205 2.36 12.40 -0.37
C SER A 205 1.68 11.18 0.27
N LEU A 206 1.84 11.00 1.59
CA LEU A 206 1.15 9.93 2.31
C LEU A 206 -0.37 10.09 2.26
N ALA A 207 -0.87 11.30 2.52
CA ALA A 207 -2.30 11.55 2.54
C ALA A 207 -2.95 11.23 1.19
N LYS A 208 -2.34 11.62 0.07
CA LYS A 208 -2.81 11.26 -1.28
C LYS A 208 -2.83 9.75 -1.50
N TRP A 209 -1.75 9.07 -1.11
CA TRP A 209 -1.63 7.62 -1.23
C TRP A 209 -2.72 6.89 -0.43
N LEU A 210 -2.93 7.27 0.83
CA LEU A 210 -3.98 6.71 1.69
C LEU A 210 -5.37 6.97 1.13
N ILE A 211 -5.63 8.20 0.67
CA ILE A 211 -6.92 8.57 0.08
C ILE A 211 -7.17 7.78 -1.21
N PHE A 212 -6.16 7.62 -2.06
CA PHE A 212 -6.25 6.84 -3.29
C PHE A 212 -6.63 5.38 -2.98
N TYR A 213 -5.86 4.71 -2.11
CA TYR A 213 -6.11 3.31 -1.78
C TYR A 213 -7.44 3.13 -1.04
N GLY A 214 -7.70 3.96 -0.03
CA GLY A 214 -8.93 3.93 0.75
C GLY A 214 -10.19 4.10 -0.10
N LYS A 215 -10.21 5.08 -1.02
CA LYS A 215 -11.33 5.26 -1.97
C LYS A 215 -11.55 4.07 -2.89
N ASN A 216 -10.50 3.30 -3.16
CA ASN A 216 -10.56 2.13 -4.02
C ASN A 216 -10.77 0.82 -3.22
N GLY A 217 -11.06 0.90 -1.92
CA GLY A 217 -11.37 -0.26 -1.08
C GLY A 217 -10.15 -0.95 -0.48
N HIS A 218 -8.97 -0.33 -0.56
CA HIS A 218 -7.73 -0.86 0.00
C HIS A 218 -7.37 -0.16 1.30
N GLY A 219 -7.04 -0.96 2.32
CA GLY A 219 -6.37 -0.48 3.52
C GLY A 219 -4.85 -0.53 3.39
N TYR A 220 -4.14 -0.50 4.52
CA TYR A 220 -2.71 -0.80 4.56
C TYR A 220 -2.35 -1.67 5.77
N GLU A 221 -1.32 -2.50 5.58
CA GLU A 221 -0.58 -3.18 6.63
C GLU A 221 0.57 -2.29 7.10
N ALA A 222 0.68 -2.11 8.42
CA ALA A 222 1.84 -1.50 9.05
C ALA A 222 2.90 -2.58 9.32
N ASP A 223 4.01 -2.55 8.58
CA ASP A 223 5.12 -3.52 8.67
C ASP A 223 6.37 -2.83 9.25
N PHE A 224 6.89 -3.32 10.39
CA PHE A 224 7.98 -2.68 11.14
C PHE A 224 8.78 -3.60 12.08
#